data_AF-A0A9Q3KCU0-F1
#
_entry.id   AF-A0A9Q3KCU0-F1
#
_cell.length_a   1.000
_cell.length_b   1.000
_cell.length_c   1.000
_cell.angle_alpha   90.00
_cell.angle_beta   90.00
_cell.angle_gamma   90.00
#
_symmetry.space_group_name_H-M   'P 1'
#
loop_
_entity.id
_entity.type
_entity.pdbx_description
1 polymer ?
#
loop_
_entity_poly.entity_id
_entity_poly.type
_entity_poly.pdbx_seq_one_letter_code
_entity_poly.pdbx_strand_id
1 'polypeptide(L)'
;MTHNQIEMGCDRSGTTNPNKNSSKTVTSINLDGPLRLYARRYANSTTWNLKVKNPEHSHDDTENIISHPSFRKFNEQETSQTAQISESLLMPRQIQV
;
A
#
# COMPACT_ATOMS: atom_id res chain seq x y z
N MET A 1 19.48 -5.64 11.86
CA MET A 1 18.25 -5.67 12.68
C MET A 1 17.26 -6.59 11.98
N THR A 2 17.01 -7.79 12.51
CA THR A 2 16.01 -8.70 11.93
C THR A 2 14.63 -8.23 12.36
N HIS A 3 13.86 -7.67 11.44
CA HIS A 3 12.48 -7.28 11.67
C HIS A 3 11.62 -8.55 11.77
N ASN A 4 11.64 -9.21 12.93
CA ASN A 4 10.86 -10.42 13.23
C ASN A 4 9.39 -10.11 13.56
N GLN A 5 8.97 -8.87 13.34
CA GLN A 5 7.66 -8.36 13.68
C GLN A 5 7.20 -7.39 12.60
N ILE A 6 5.93 -7.54 12.21
CA ILE A 6 5.25 -6.70 11.22
C ILE A 6 3.91 -6.30 11.82
N GLU A 7 3.54 -5.03 11.66
CA GLU A 7 2.22 -4.52 11.98
C GLU A 7 1.57 -3.98 10.70
N MET A 8 0.31 -4.34 10.48
CA MET A 8 -0.46 -3.95 9.29
C MET A 8 -1.79 -3.31 9.73
N GLY A 9 -2.31 -2.41 8.90
CA GLY A 9 -3.60 -1.74 9.08
C GLY A 9 -4.27 -1.51 7.73
N CYS A 10 -5.38 -0.78 7.73
CA CYS A 10 -6.10 -0.45 6.49
C CYS A 10 -5.25 0.37 5.53
N ASP A 11 -5.49 0.12 4.24
CA ASP A 11 -5.08 0.96 3.12
C ASP A 11 -5.75 2.35 3.17
N ARG A 12 -5.33 3.27 2.29
CA ARG A 12 -5.70 4.68 2.26
C ARG A 12 -7.19 4.99 1.93
N SER A 13 -8.13 4.57 2.77
CA SER A 13 -9.57 4.88 2.61
C SER A 13 -10.20 5.70 3.75
N GLY A 14 -9.45 6.00 4.82
CA GLY A 14 -9.97 6.79 5.96
C GLY A 14 -9.91 8.30 5.74
N THR A 15 -10.81 9.06 6.38
CA THR A 15 -10.68 10.52 6.51
C THR A 15 -9.45 10.84 7.38
N THR A 16 -8.58 11.75 6.91
CA THR A 16 -7.47 12.24 7.74
C THR A 16 -8.03 13.07 8.89
N ASN A 17 -7.70 12.73 10.14
CA ASN A 17 -7.84 13.67 11.24
C ASN A 17 -6.84 14.82 11.04
N PRO A 18 -7.29 16.08 10.83
CA PRO A 18 -6.39 17.19 10.50
C PRO A 18 -5.52 17.64 11.70
N ASN A 19 -5.68 17.04 12.87
CA ASN A 19 -5.12 17.54 14.13
C ASN A 19 -3.87 16.80 14.64
N LYS A 20 -3.25 15.94 13.82
CA LYS A 20 -1.98 15.29 14.18
C LYS A 20 -0.87 15.78 13.26
N ASN A 21 0.03 16.57 13.81
CA ASN A 21 1.32 16.95 13.23
C ASN A 21 2.22 15.71 13.03
N SER A 22 1.86 14.81 12.11
CA SER A 22 2.75 13.72 11.71
C SER A 22 3.68 14.21 10.60
N SER A 23 4.95 14.31 10.97
CA SER A 23 6.09 14.49 10.07
C SER A 23 5.94 13.60 8.83
N LYS A 24 5.78 14.25 7.67
CA LYS A 24 5.57 13.64 6.36
C LYS A 24 6.86 12.95 5.87
N THR A 25 7.04 11.69 6.22
CA THR A 25 7.82 10.76 5.38
C THR A 25 6.85 10.08 4.41
N VAL A 26 7.20 10.09 3.12
CA VAL A 26 6.35 9.71 1.97
C VAL A 26 5.82 8.27 2.03
N THR A 27 6.30 7.44 2.97
CA THR A 27 6.03 6.00 3.03
C THR A 27 5.05 5.54 4.11
N SER A 28 4.58 6.39 5.03
CA SER A 28 3.65 5.93 6.08
C SER A 28 2.72 7.02 6.59
N ILE A 29 1.81 7.51 5.74
CA ILE A 29 0.64 8.23 6.22
C ILE A 29 -0.40 7.17 6.57
N ASN A 30 -0.37 6.68 7.82
CA ASN A 30 -1.43 5.87 8.39
C ASN A 30 -2.72 6.70 8.35
N LEU A 31 -3.66 6.31 7.51
CA LEU A 31 -5.03 6.81 7.62
C LEU A 31 -5.67 6.07 8.80
N ASP A 32 -6.31 6.81 9.69
CA ASP A 32 -6.64 6.47 11.09
C ASP A 32 -7.73 5.38 11.24
N GLY A 33 -7.66 4.27 10.50
CA GLY A 33 -8.52 3.11 10.71
C GLY A 33 -8.13 2.33 11.99
N PRO A 34 -9.10 1.83 12.78
CA PRO A 34 -8.82 1.09 14.02
C PRO A 34 -8.28 -0.34 13.80
N LEU A 35 -8.41 -0.89 12.59
CA LEU A 35 -7.91 -2.23 12.25
C LEU A 35 -6.42 -2.35 12.53
N ARG A 36 -6.03 -3.39 13.28
CA ARG A 36 -4.63 -3.73 13.53
C ARG A 36 -4.40 -5.23 13.42
N LEU A 37 -3.46 -5.60 12.56
CA LEU A 37 -2.93 -6.95 12.37
C LEU A 37 -1.48 -6.98 12.81
N TYR A 38 -1.08 -8.07 13.47
CA TYR A 38 0.26 -8.22 14.02
C TYR A 38 0.82 -9.57 13.62
N ALA A 39 1.95 -9.56 12.92
CA ALA A 39 2.67 -10.77 12.59
C ALA A 39 3.99 -10.83 13.37
N ARG A 40 4.31 -12.00 13.93
CA ARG A 40 5.62 -12.26 14.53
C ARG A 40 6.16 -13.58 14.03
N ARG A 41 7.43 -13.59 13.65
CA ARG A 41 8.15 -14.81 13.30
C ARG A 41 8.58 -15.55 14.56
N TYR A 42 8.41 -16.88 14.59
CA TYR A 42 8.98 -17.69 15.66
C TYR A 42 10.51 -17.71 15.56
N ALA A 43 11.20 -17.58 16.70
CA ALA A 43 12.64 -17.33 16.75
C ALA A 43 13.49 -18.33 15.96
N ASN A 44 13.05 -19.59 15.87
CA ASN A 44 13.79 -20.69 15.23
C ASN A 44 13.00 -21.37 14.11
N SER A 45 12.05 -20.68 13.49
CA SER A 45 11.23 -21.27 12.43
C SER A 45 11.06 -20.31 11.24
N THR A 46 10.68 -20.87 10.10
CA THR A 46 10.18 -20.12 8.93
C THR A 46 8.70 -19.76 9.08
N THR A 47 8.03 -20.28 10.10
CA THR A 47 6.63 -20.03 10.40
C THR A 47 6.41 -18.65 11.03
N TRP A 48 5.36 -17.98 10.57
CA TRP A 48 4.86 -16.71 11.11
C TRP A 48 3.56 -16.94 11.87
N ASN A 49 3.38 -16.24 12.98
CA ASN A 49 2.11 -16.15 13.67
C ASN A 49 1.47 -14.79 13.37
N LEU A 50 0.31 -14.81 12.73
CA LEU A 50 -0.50 -13.62 12.47
C LEU A 50 -1.66 -13.57 13.47
N LYS A 51 -1.87 -12.42 14.10
CA LYS A 51 -2.98 -12.16 15.02
C LYS A 51 -3.71 -10.88 14.63
N VAL A 52 -5.04 -10.93 14.72
CA VAL A 52 -5.88 -9.74 14.68
C VAL A 52 -5.88 -9.13 16.07
N LYS A 53 -5.38 -7.90 16.22
CA LYS A 53 -5.43 -7.15 17.48
C LYS A 53 -6.75 -6.39 17.63
N ASN A 54 -7.23 -5.82 16.52
CA ASN A 54 -8.51 -5.14 16.45
C ASN A 54 -9.13 -5.40 15.08
N PRO A 55 -10.32 -6.02 14.99
CA PRO A 55 -11.01 -6.29 13.72
C PRO A 55 -11.83 -5.11 13.21
N GLU A 56 -12.02 -4.04 14.00
CA GLU A 56 -12.94 -2.96 13.63
C GLU A 56 -12.40 -2.07 12.51
N HIS A 57 -13.31 -1.57 11.68
CA HIS A 57 -13.04 -0.64 10.59
C HIS A 57 -13.83 0.66 10.78
N SER A 58 -13.28 1.77 10.30
CA SER A 58 -13.95 3.08 10.27
C SER A 58 -14.53 3.42 8.90
N HIS A 59 -14.51 2.47 7.98
CA HIS A 59 -14.96 2.60 6.60
C HIS A 59 -15.54 1.25 6.17
N ASP A 60 -16.40 1.28 5.16
CA ASP A 60 -16.93 0.07 4.54
C ASP A 60 -15.87 -0.64 3.69
N ASP A 61 -16.11 -1.91 3.39
CA ASP A 61 -15.26 -2.68 2.50
C ASP A 61 -15.27 -2.09 1.09
N THR A 62 -14.09 -1.96 0.49
CA THR A 62 -13.97 -1.45 -0.87
C THR A 62 -14.42 -2.51 -1.88
N GLU A 63 -15.53 -2.27 -2.59
CA GLU A 63 -16.01 -3.15 -3.66
C GLU A 63 -15.11 -3.12 -4.91
N ASN A 64 -14.39 -2.01 -5.14
CA ASN A 64 -13.55 -1.83 -6.33
C ASN A 64 -12.09 -1.46 -5.98
N ILE A 65 -11.23 -2.47 -6.07
CA ILE A 65 -9.80 -2.40 -5.75
C ILE A 65 -8.94 -1.78 -6.87
N ILE A 66 -9.50 -1.46 -8.04
CA ILE A 66 -8.76 -0.86 -9.17
C ILE A 66 -8.15 0.50 -8.78
N SER A 67 -8.80 1.19 -7.83
CA SER A 67 -8.29 2.44 -7.28
C SER A 67 -7.07 2.26 -6.38
N HIS A 68 -6.83 1.06 -5.85
CA HIS A 68 -5.79 0.77 -4.87
C HIS A 68 -4.39 0.81 -5.52
N PRO A 69 -3.39 1.47 -4.91
CA PRO A 69 -2.05 1.62 -5.50
C PRO A 69 -1.35 0.31 -5.86
N SER A 70 -1.64 -0.80 -5.16
CA SER A 70 -1.09 -2.11 -5.52
C SER A 70 -1.62 -2.65 -6.85
N PHE A 71 -2.83 -2.28 -7.24
CA PHE A 71 -3.46 -2.67 -8.51
C PHE A 71 -3.12 -1.72 -9.66
N ARG A 72 -2.66 -0.50 -9.34
CA ARG A 72 -2.10 0.45 -10.32
C ARG A 72 -0.67 0.17 -10.72
N LYS A 73 -0.06 -0.90 -10.20
CA LYS A 73 1.31 -1.27 -10.57
C LYS A 73 1.29 -1.82 -11.99
N PHE A 74 2.08 -1.21 -12.86
CA PHE A 74 2.33 -1.74 -14.18
C PHE A 74 2.92 -3.16 -14.09
N ASN A 75 2.43 -4.06 -14.93
CA ASN A 75 3.11 -5.33 -15.17
C ASN A 75 4.45 -5.10 -15.90
N GLU A 76 5.27 -6.15 -16.06
CA GLU A 76 6.60 -6.00 -16.67
C GLU A 76 6.54 -5.46 -18.11
N GLN A 77 5.53 -5.88 -18.86
CA GLN A 77 5.30 -5.43 -20.23
C GLN A 77 4.91 -3.94 -20.26
N GLU A 78 3.97 -3.52 -19.42
CA GLU A 78 3.54 -2.12 -19.29
C GLU A 78 4.68 -1.22 -18.79
N THR A 79 5.53 -1.74 -17.90
CA THR A 79 6.71 -1.05 -17.41
C THR A 79 7.72 -0.84 -18.54
N SER A 80 7.98 -1.88 -19.32
CA SER A 80 8.88 -1.83 -20.48
C SER A 80 8.35 -0.88 -21.56
N GLN A 81 7.06 -0.93 -21.86
CA GLN A 81 6.42 -0.04 -22.82
C GLN A 81 6.44 1.41 -22.35
N THR A 82 6.18 1.67 -21.07
CA THR A 82 6.29 3.02 -20.49
C THR A 82 7.72 3.56 -20.57
N ALA A 83 8.72 2.71 -20.32
CA ALA A 83 10.13 3.08 -20.47
C ALA A 83 10.46 3.46 -21.92
N GLN A 84 10.07 2.63 -22.89
CA GLN A 84 10.27 2.89 -24.32
C GLN A 84 9.60 4.20 -24.77
N ILE A 85 8.37 4.43 -24.32
CA ILE A 85 7.64 5.67 -24.61
C ILE A 85 8.32 6.88 -23.94
N SER A 86 8.80 6.74 -22.71
CA SER A 86 9.47 7.84 -22.01
C SER A 86 10.82 8.23 -22.62
N GLU A 87 11.51 7.26 -23.22
CA GLU A 87 12.76 7.49 -23.97
C GLU A 87 12.48 8.00 -25.38
N SER A 88 11.29 7.71 -25.91
CA SER A 88 10.82 8.33 -27.14
C SER A 88 10.51 9.81 -26.88
N LEU A 89 11.01 10.72 -27.71
CA LEU A 89 10.65 12.15 -27.66
C LEU A 89 9.23 12.41 -28.17
N LEU A 90 8.33 11.42 -28.06
CA LEU A 90 6.96 11.51 -28.52
C LEU A 90 6.14 12.33 -27.53
N MET A 91 5.41 13.30 -28.05
CA MET A 91 4.44 14.04 -27.24
C MET A 91 3.30 13.08 -26.84
N PRO A 92 2.67 13.26 -25.66
CA PRO A 92 1.60 12.36 -25.21
C PRO A 92 0.46 12.14 -26.20
N ARG A 93 0.17 13.12 -27.08
CA ARG A 93 -0.88 13.03 -28.11
C ARG A 93 -0.51 12.15 -29.31
N GLN A 94 0.74 11.74 -29.42
CA GLN A 94 1.27 10.90 -30.51
C GLN A 94 1.36 9.43 -30.10
N ILE A 95 1.14 9.11 -28.82
CA ILE A 95 1.07 7.75 -28.32
C ILE A 95 -0.31 7.20 -28.70
N GLN A 96 -0.34 6.23 -29.63
CA GLN A 96 -1.56 5.44 -29.89
C GLN A 96 -1.62 4.31 -28.85
N VAL A 97 -2.73 4.25 -28.12
CA VAL A 97 -3.01 3.28 -27.05
C VAL A 97 -3.72 2.06 -27.64
#